data_AF-A0A6L4AJD9-F1
#
_entry.id   AF-A0A6L4AJD9-F1
#
_cell.length_a   1.000
_cell.length_b   1.000
_cell.length_c   1.000
_cell.angle_alpha   90.00
_cell.angle_beta   90.00
_cell.angle_gamma   90.00
#
_symmetry.space_group_name_H-M   'P 1'
#
loop_
_entity.id
_entity.type
_entity.pdbx_description
1 polymer ?
#
loop_
_entity_poly.entity_id
_entity_poly.type
_entity_poly.pdbx_seq_one_letter_code
_entity_poly.pdbx_strand_id
1 'polypeptide(L)'
;MKTLLFCCLAAVLLTGSICIASQEITLKLGKQGTDFGEAQQAAALLRLIEANPGSAQYRITYYTDSDVIVFGCNLEKDILLRFHSDLAGHGTSEEWNGHILYRIKDAAAGGSLDNTPEGKLTGTVEQF
;
A
#
# COMPACT_ATOMS: atom_id res chain seq x y z
N MET A 1 -44.62 42.80 31.32
CA MET A 1 -43.64 41.74 31.64
C MET A 1 -43.55 40.78 30.47
N LYS A 2 -42.42 40.78 29.75
CA LYS A 2 -42.08 39.75 28.76
C LYS A 2 -40.59 39.42 28.93
N THR A 3 -40.37 38.19 29.37
CA THR A 3 -39.09 37.56 29.69
C THR A 3 -38.33 37.27 28.40
N LEU A 4 -37.07 37.70 28.30
CA LEU A 4 -36.13 37.24 27.28
C LEU A 4 -35.03 36.46 28.00
N LEU A 5 -35.17 35.13 27.98
CA LEU A 5 -34.16 34.19 28.45
C LEU A 5 -33.18 33.96 27.30
N PHE A 6 -31.99 34.54 27.38
CA PHE A 6 -30.87 34.26 26.48
C PHE A 6 -30.35 32.84 26.78
N CYS A 7 -30.66 31.88 25.91
CA CYS A 7 -29.96 30.60 25.88
C CYS A 7 -28.59 30.80 25.21
N CYS A 8 -27.54 30.84 26.02
CA CYS A 8 -26.17 30.68 25.56
C CYS A 8 -26.01 29.28 24.92
N LEU A 9 -25.87 29.26 23.60
CA LEU A 9 -25.49 28.07 22.84
C LEU A 9 -23.97 27.86 23.03
N ALA A 10 -23.58 27.11 24.05
CA ALA A 10 -22.21 26.64 24.21
C ALA A 10 -21.96 25.52 23.19
N ALA A 11 -21.35 25.86 22.06
CA ALA A 11 -20.81 24.89 21.11
C ALA A 11 -19.62 24.17 21.78
N VAL A 12 -19.90 23.02 22.39
CA VAL A 12 -18.87 22.08 22.84
C VAL A 12 -18.22 21.51 21.58
N LEU A 13 -17.01 22.00 21.29
CA LEU A 13 -16.06 21.43 20.34
C LEU A 13 -15.79 19.97 20.76
N LEU A 14 -16.49 19.04 20.11
CA LEU A 14 -16.17 17.62 20.12
C LEU A 14 -14.86 17.44 19.34
N THR A 15 -13.71 17.72 19.96
CA THR A 15 -12.43 17.17 19.51
C THR A 15 -12.37 15.71 19.95
N GLY A 16 -13.24 14.90 19.34
CA GLY A 16 -13.08 13.46 19.31
C GLY A 16 -11.87 13.16 18.46
N SER A 17 -10.70 13.06 19.09
CA SER A 17 -9.55 12.39 18.49
C SER A 17 -9.96 10.94 18.25
N ILE A 18 -10.50 10.67 17.06
CA ILE A 18 -10.65 9.32 16.57
C ILE A 18 -9.22 8.86 16.32
N CYS A 19 -8.65 8.09 17.26
CA CYS A 19 -7.52 7.22 16.95
C CYS A 19 -8.03 6.22 15.92
N ILE A 20 -7.90 6.56 14.64
CA ILE A 20 -8.03 5.60 13.55
C ILE A 20 -6.80 4.70 13.70
N ALA A 21 -6.97 3.53 14.30
CA ALA A 21 -5.99 2.47 14.16
C ALA A 21 -5.74 2.30 12.65
N SER A 22 -4.51 2.51 12.19
CA SER A 22 -4.16 2.50 10.77
C SER A 22 -4.53 1.14 10.17
N GLN A 23 -5.67 1.08 9.49
CA GLN A 23 -6.20 -0.15 8.93
C GLN A 23 -5.45 -0.45 7.63
N GLU A 24 -4.81 -1.62 7.54
CA GLU A 24 -4.26 -2.09 6.27
C GLU A 24 -5.40 -2.28 5.26
N ILE A 25 -5.26 -1.67 4.08
CA ILE A 25 -6.20 -1.83 2.98
C ILE A 25 -5.68 -2.93 2.06
N THR A 26 -6.45 -4.01 1.93
CA THR A 26 -6.08 -5.17 1.10
C THR A 26 -7.03 -5.34 -0.08
N LEU A 27 -6.48 -5.61 -1.26
CA LEU A 27 -7.23 -5.98 -2.47
C LEU A 27 -6.81 -7.37 -2.99
N LYS A 28 -7.78 -8.27 -3.13
CA LYS A 28 -7.57 -9.58 -3.75
C LYS A 28 -7.90 -9.51 -5.23
N LEU A 29 -6.91 -9.70 -6.10
CA LEU A 29 -7.08 -9.62 -7.56
C LEU A 29 -7.46 -10.96 -8.21
N GLY A 30 -7.44 -12.07 -7.46
CA GLY A 30 -7.78 -13.40 -7.98
C GLY A 30 -6.66 -14.00 -8.86
N LYS A 31 -7.05 -14.79 -9.87
CA LYS A 31 -6.12 -15.40 -10.82
C LYS A 31 -5.61 -14.35 -11.81
N GLN A 32 -4.30 -14.27 -11.99
CA GLN A 32 -3.65 -13.43 -13.00
C GLN A 32 -2.78 -14.28 -13.93
N GLY A 33 -2.46 -13.75 -15.11
CA GLY A 33 -1.51 -14.36 -16.03
C GLY A 33 -0.06 -14.24 -15.54
N THR A 34 0.84 -15.05 -16.11
CA THR A 34 2.28 -14.97 -15.82
C THR A 34 2.91 -13.66 -16.29
N ASP A 35 2.22 -12.92 -17.16
CA ASP A 35 2.58 -11.60 -17.65
C ASP A 35 2.17 -10.45 -16.70
N PHE A 36 1.57 -10.76 -15.55
CA PHE A 36 1.26 -9.81 -14.48
C PHE A 36 2.54 -9.42 -13.71
N GLY A 37 3.45 -8.77 -14.43
CA GLY A 37 4.76 -8.37 -13.96
C GLY A 37 4.75 -7.12 -13.09
N GLU A 38 5.96 -6.62 -12.84
CA GLU A 38 6.22 -5.50 -11.93
C GLU A 38 5.36 -4.26 -12.24
N ALA A 39 5.24 -3.88 -13.51
CA ALA A 39 4.47 -2.71 -13.90
C ALA A 39 2.97 -2.84 -13.55
N GLN A 40 2.37 -3.99 -13.83
CA GLN A 40 0.96 -4.25 -13.52
C GLN A 40 0.72 -4.36 -12.00
N GLN A 41 1.65 -4.97 -11.27
CA GLN A 41 1.61 -5.03 -9.80
C GLN A 41 1.67 -3.62 -9.20
N ALA A 42 2.64 -2.80 -9.63
CA ALA A 42 2.79 -1.41 -9.20
C ALA A 42 1.56 -0.57 -9.56
N ALA A 43 1.04 -0.70 -10.77
CA ALA A 43 -0.18 0.02 -11.19
C ALA A 43 -1.43 -0.41 -10.41
N ALA A 44 -1.54 -1.67 -10.00
CA ALA A 44 -2.64 -2.14 -9.16
C ALA A 44 -2.53 -1.61 -7.73
N LEU A 45 -1.32 -1.64 -7.14
CA LEU A 45 -1.08 -1.10 -5.81
C LEU A 45 -1.27 0.43 -5.78
N LEU A 46 -0.79 1.14 -6.80
CA LEU A 46 -0.99 2.60 -6.93
C LEU A 46 -2.47 2.96 -6.97
N ARG A 47 -3.27 2.26 -7.79
CA ARG A 47 -4.72 2.46 -7.84
C ARG A 47 -5.40 2.22 -6.50
N LEU A 48 -4.93 1.23 -5.73
CA LEU A 48 -5.47 0.96 -4.40
C LEU A 48 -5.19 2.11 -3.42
N ILE A 49 -3.97 2.66 -3.46
CA ILE A 49 -3.56 3.83 -2.66
C ILE A 49 -4.39 5.05 -3.04
N GLU A 50 -4.52 5.34 -4.33
CA GLU A 50 -5.27 6.50 -4.85
C GLU A 50 -6.77 6.42 -4.53
N ALA A 51 -7.36 5.22 -4.57
CA ALA A 51 -8.77 5.01 -4.25
C ALA A 51 -9.07 5.12 -2.74
N ASN A 52 -8.07 4.92 -1.88
CA ASN A 52 -8.24 4.89 -0.43
C ASN A 52 -7.16 5.74 0.27
N PRO A 53 -7.16 7.06 0.06
CA PRO A 53 -6.14 7.92 0.67
C PRO A 53 -6.27 7.91 2.20
N GLY A 54 -5.13 7.89 2.89
CA GLY A 54 -5.07 8.07 4.35
C GLY A 54 -4.81 6.81 5.17
N SER A 55 -4.64 5.64 4.54
CA SER A 55 -4.02 4.49 5.22
C SER A 55 -2.50 4.58 5.15
N ALA A 56 -1.81 3.99 6.13
CA ALA A 56 -0.37 3.80 6.06
C ALA A 56 0.02 2.52 5.32
N GLN A 57 -0.89 1.54 5.19
CA GLN A 57 -0.54 0.20 4.73
C GLN A 57 -1.50 -0.29 3.64
N TYR A 58 -0.93 -0.77 2.55
CA TYR A 58 -1.66 -1.23 1.37
C TYR A 58 -1.09 -2.54 0.86
N ARG A 59 -1.96 -3.44 0.43
CA ARG A 59 -1.58 -4.77 -0.05
C ARG A 59 -2.46 -5.22 -1.20
N ILE A 60 -1.85 -5.76 -2.24
CA ILE A 60 -2.53 -6.57 -3.25
C ILE A 60 -2.10 -8.03 -3.11
N THR A 61 -3.03 -8.95 -3.36
CA THR A 61 -2.73 -10.38 -3.38
C THR A 61 -3.35 -11.02 -4.61
N TYR A 62 -2.61 -11.90 -5.27
CA TYR A 62 -3.10 -12.65 -6.43
C TYR A 62 -2.39 -13.99 -6.54
N TYR A 63 -2.86 -14.83 -7.45
CA TYR A 63 -2.22 -16.11 -7.74
C TYR A 63 -2.09 -16.31 -9.25
N THR A 64 -1.05 -17.04 -9.65
CA THR A 64 -0.87 -17.58 -10.99
C THR A 64 -1.22 -19.08 -10.98
N ASP A 65 -0.91 -19.82 -12.04
CA ASP A 65 -1.02 -21.28 -12.02
C ASP A 65 0.03 -21.95 -11.12
N SER A 66 1.14 -21.26 -10.83
CA SER A 66 2.27 -21.79 -10.06
C SER A 66 2.44 -21.17 -8.68
N ASP A 67 1.99 -19.93 -8.50
CA ASP A 67 2.46 -19.09 -7.40
C ASP A 67 1.35 -18.28 -6.73
N VAL A 68 1.58 -17.93 -5.47
CA VAL A 68 0.85 -16.90 -4.74
C VAL A 68 1.78 -15.70 -4.56
N ILE A 69 1.27 -14.51 -4.92
CA ILE A 69 2.00 -13.26 -4.82
C ILE A 69 1.28 -12.33 -3.84
N VAL A 70 2.05 -11.75 -2.92
CA VAL A 70 1.64 -10.66 -2.05
C VAL A 70 2.55 -9.48 -2.32
N PHE A 71 1.99 -8.36 -2.74
CA PHE A 71 2.74 -7.14 -3.00
C PHE A 71 2.12 -5.97 -2.24
N GLY A 72 2.90 -5.26 -1.45
CA GLY A 72 2.34 -4.23 -0.57
C GLY A 72 3.38 -3.30 0.02
N CYS A 73 2.93 -2.22 0.61
CA CYS A 73 3.78 -1.20 1.20
C CYS A 73 3.28 -0.73 2.56
N ASN A 74 4.22 -0.24 3.35
CA ASN A 74 3.96 0.61 4.50
C ASN A 74 4.54 2.00 4.20
N LEU A 75 3.67 2.98 3.91
CA LEU A 75 4.04 4.35 3.55
C LEU A 75 4.60 5.14 4.75
N GLU A 76 4.22 4.79 5.98
CA GLU A 76 4.73 5.46 7.19
C GLU A 76 6.16 5.02 7.49
N LYS A 77 6.46 3.72 7.30
CA LYS A 77 7.81 3.17 7.46
C LYS A 77 8.68 3.33 6.21
N ASP A 78 8.08 3.77 5.10
CA ASP A 78 8.72 3.87 3.78
C ASP A 78 9.33 2.54 3.31
N ILE A 79 8.54 1.47 3.41
CA ILE A 79 8.90 0.08 3.03
C ILE A 79 7.94 -0.46 1.97
N LEU A 80 8.48 -1.14 0.95
CA LEU A 80 7.75 -1.93 -0.04
C LEU A 80 8.21 -3.37 0.02
N LEU A 81 7.26 -4.31 -0.05
CA LEU A 81 7.50 -5.74 0.05
C LEU A 81 6.82 -6.47 -1.10
N ARG A 82 7.52 -7.47 -1.64
CA ARG A 82 6.97 -8.46 -2.56
C ARG A 82 7.31 -9.85 -2.04
N PHE A 83 6.29 -10.65 -1.79
CA PHE A 83 6.43 -12.08 -1.52
C PHE A 83 5.93 -12.85 -2.72
N HIS A 84 6.73 -13.81 -3.14
CA HIS A 84 6.37 -14.85 -4.11
C HIS A 84 6.53 -16.19 -3.40
N SER A 85 5.55 -17.07 -3.53
CA SER A 85 5.63 -18.44 -3.03
C SER A 85 5.02 -19.38 -4.04
N ASP A 86 5.72 -20.46 -4.37
CA ASP A 86 5.18 -21.58 -5.11
C ASP A 86 4.17 -22.38 -4.24
N LEU A 87 3.49 -23.36 -4.84
CA LEU A 87 2.55 -24.24 -4.14
C LEU A 87 3.22 -25.22 -3.15
N ALA A 88 4.54 -25.39 -3.21
CA ALA A 88 5.31 -26.21 -2.28
C ALA A 88 5.79 -25.39 -1.05
N GLY A 89 5.61 -24.07 -1.08
CA GLY A 89 5.99 -23.15 -0.01
C GLY A 89 7.41 -22.60 -0.14
N HIS A 90 8.10 -22.82 -1.26
CA HIS A 90 9.38 -22.16 -1.56
C HIS A 90 9.12 -20.81 -2.22
N GLY A 91 10.01 -19.85 -1.99
CA GLY A 91 9.75 -18.52 -2.52
C GLY A 91 10.84 -17.50 -2.33
N THR A 92 10.46 -16.25 -2.60
CA THR A 92 11.30 -15.08 -2.34
C THR A 92 10.53 -14.03 -1.56
N SER A 93 11.22 -13.39 -0.64
CA SER A 93 10.82 -12.12 -0.03
C SER A 93 11.74 -11.04 -0.57
N GLU A 94 11.16 -10.01 -1.19
CA GLU A 94 11.87 -8.86 -1.71
C GLU A 94 11.44 -7.61 -0.93
N GLU A 95 12.40 -6.79 -0.49
CA GLU A 95 12.13 -5.57 0.28
C GLU A 95 12.88 -4.36 -0.31
N TRP A 96 12.17 -3.28 -0.57
CA TRP A 96 12.75 -1.97 -0.89
C TRP A 96 12.47 -1.01 0.24
N ASN A 97 13.50 -0.25 0.62
CA ASN A 97 13.42 0.80 1.62
C ASN A 97 13.61 2.17 0.91
N GLY A 98 12.85 3.17 1.37
CA GLY A 98 12.98 4.54 0.90
C GLY A 98 12.23 4.84 -0.41
N HIS A 99 11.61 6.02 -0.50
CA HIS A 99 10.99 6.56 -1.72
C HIS A 99 9.87 5.68 -2.30
N ILE A 100 9.06 5.02 -1.48
CA ILE A 100 8.15 3.97 -1.95
C ILE A 100 7.12 4.47 -2.95
N LEU A 101 6.50 5.63 -2.70
CA LEU A 101 5.55 6.20 -3.65
C LEU A 101 6.20 6.55 -4.99
N TYR A 102 7.48 6.94 -5.01
CA TYR A 102 8.19 7.20 -6.26
C TYR A 102 8.42 5.90 -7.01
N ARG A 103 8.98 4.88 -6.34
CA ARG A 103 9.25 3.55 -6.92
C ARG A 103 8.00 2.93 -7.52
N ILE A 104 6.88 2.96 -6.79
CA ILE A 104 5.59 2.44 -7.26
C ILE A 104 5.14 3.19 -8.52
N LYS A 105 5.23 4.53 -8.55
CA LYS A 105 4.83 5.32 -9.71
C LYS A 105 5.72 5.07 -10.92
N ASP A 106 7.02 4.98 -10.73
CA ASP A 106 7.98 4.71 -11.79
C ASP A 106 7.77 3.31 -12.39
N ALA A 107 7.67 2.28 -11.54
CA ALA A 107 7.37 0.92 -11.98
C ALA A 107 6.01 0.84 -12.70
N ALA A 108 4.97 1.50 -12.20
CA ALA A 108 3.66 1.56 -12.86
C ALA A 108 3.71 2.20 -14.25
N ALA A 109 4.68 3.10 -14.49
CA ALA A 109 4.92 3.73 -15.79
C ALA A 109 5.84 2.89 -16.71
N GLY A 110 6.22 1.67 -16.31
CA GLY A 110 7.10 0.78 -17.07
C GLY A 110 8.59 0.91 -16.72
N GLY A 111 8.92 1.64 -15.66
CA GLY A 111 10.26 1.71 -15.08
C GLY A 111 10.58 0.52 -14.19
N SER A 112 11.17 0.76 -13.02
CA SER A 112 11.55 -0.32 -12.09
C SER A 112 11.39 0.08 -10.63
N LEU A 113 11.05 -0.89 -9.78
CA LEU A 113 11.04 -0.72 -8.32
C LEU A 113 12.40 -0.35 -7.75
N ASP A 114 13.49 -0.61 -8.49
CA ASP A 114 14.85 -0.22 -8.11
C ASP A 114 15.14 1.27 -8.35
N ASN A 115 14.32 1.98 -9.14
CA ASN A 115 14.55 3.38 -9.44
C ASN A 115 14.11 4.28 -8.28
N THR A 116 14.99 5.20 -7.90
CA THR A 116 14.75 6.26 -6.92
C THR A 116 15.05 7.63 -7.54
N PRO A 117 14.64 8.73 -6.89
CA PRO A 117 15.03 10.08 -7.35
C PRO A 117 16.55 10.31 -7.41
N GLU A 118 17.32 9.54 -6.65
CA GLU A 118 18.78 9.69 -6.51
C GLU A 118 19.57 8.70 -7.39
N GLY A 119 18.89 7.78 -8.09
CA GLY A 119 19.52 6.76 -8.91
C GLY A 119 18.87 5.39 -8.74
N LYS A 120 19.65 4.32 -8.89
CA LYS A 120 19.14 2.96 -8.66
C LYS A 120 19.58 2.45 -7.29
N LEU A 121 18.63 1.96 -6.52
CA LEU A 121 18.87 1.26 -5.26
C LEU A 121 18.00 0.00 -5.23
N THR A 122 18.66 -1.14 -5.43
CA THR A 122 18.02 -2.46 -5.48
C THR A 122 17.51 -2.90 -4.12
N GLY A 123 16.36 -3.58 -4.11
CA GLY A 123 15.81 -4.20 -2.92
C GLY A 123 16.68 -5.36 -2.41
N THR A 124 16.47 -5.76 -1.15
CA THR A 124 17.02 -7.01 -0.63
C THR A 124 16.16 -8.17 -1.08
N VAL A 125 16.76 -9.34 -1.28
CA VAL A 125 16.05 -10.57 -1.66
C VAL A 125 16.49 -11.71 -0.75
N GLU A 126 15.52 -12.38 -0.14
CA GLU A 126 15.73 -13.55 0.69
C GLU A 126 14.92 -14.73 0.13
N GLN A 127 15.53 -15.92 0.13
CA GLN A 127 14.88 -17.17 -0.30
C GLN A 127 14.49 -17.99 0.93
N PHE A 128 13.37 -18.70 0.83
CA PHE A 128 12.90 -19.62 1.85
C PHE A 128 12.30 -20.89 1.24
#